data_AF-A0A147J0B6-F1
#
_entry.id   AF-A0A147J0B6-F1
#
_cell.length_a   1.000
_cell.length_b   1.000
_cell.length_c   1.000
_cell.angle_alpha   90.00
_cell.angle_beta   90.00
_cell.angle_gamma   90.00
#
_symmetry.space_group_name_H-M   'P 1'
#
loop_
_entity.id
_entity.type
_entity.pdbx_description
1 polymer ?
#
loop_
_entity_poly.entity_id
_entity_poly.type
_entity_poly.pdbx_seq_one_letter_code
_entity_poly.pdbx_strand_id
1 'polypeptide(L)'
;MDVGAIRTTKPGAVTVVDLSRLNATGLADVEVVIGLPILGIFEWQVDQDHHRFRLLSSGSIPIPDGIPIRVGPNNSRLVTDVSINGHSVSPTMIDTGSDSEVSISLAVAERTRFKPQTDIASVGAGGMVVQPLGRLTDFTLGAYRVLDAYATVEHANWWGAKEMRALIGMGVLRNYNVTVDLTAGRMLLQPRVPPLKPAYRSTSGIQGYTRNGRLSVAHVMSRSPAAAAKLKPGDEICSINHKAVSKDLVEDYFAHAAPGTKHLLTLCDGTSRTITLRRFY
;
A
#
# COMPACT_ATOMS: atom_id res chain seq x y z
N MET A 1 16.04 -24.86 -2.59
CA MET A 1 16.04 -24.11 -1.32
C MET A 1 15.87 -25.14 -0.22
N ASP A 2 16.90 -25.32 0.60
CA ASP A 2 16.76 -26.10 1.84
C ASP A 2 16.28 -25.14 2.94
N VAL A 3 15.09 -25.38 3.50
CA VAL A 3 14.50 -24.53 4.57
C VAL A 3 14.70 -25.20 5.93
N GLY A 4 15.96 -25.36 6.34
CA GLY A 4 16.34 -25.87 7.66
C GLY A 4 15.56 -27.12 8.13
N ALA A 5 15.41 -27.27 9.45
CA ALA A 5 14.62 -28.35 10.07
C ALA A 5 13.20 -27.89 10.46
N ILE A 6 12.62 -26.93 9.74
CA ILE A 6 11.30 -26.38 10.09
C ILE A 6 10.23 -27.44 9.82
N ARG A 7 9.65 -27.98 10.90
CA ARG A 7 8.53 -28.91 10.82
C ARG A 7 7.22 -28.12 10.81
N THR A 8 6.59 -28.05 9.65
CA THR A 8 5.26 -27.44 9.53
C THR A 8 4.20 -28.40 10.07
N THR A 9 3.22 -27.87 10.80
CA THR A 9 2.16 -28.69 11.44
C THR A 9 0.93 -28.88 10.56
N LYS A 10 0.90 -28.26 9.36
CA LYS A 10 -0.18 -28.34 8.37
C LYS A 10 0.37 -28.49 6.94
N PRO A 11 -0.25 -29.32 6.09
CA PRO A 11 0.05 -29.38 4.65
C PRO A 11 -0.09 -28.00 3.98
N GLY A 12 0.74 -27.68 2.99
CA GLY A 12 0.66 -26.41 2.23
C GLY A 12 1.30 -25.19 2.89
N ALA A 13 2.00 -25.36 4.01
CA ALA A 13 2.70 -24.27 4.71
C ALA A 13 3.86 -23.63 3.91
N VAL A 14 4.28 -24.29 2.82
CA VAL A 14 5.19 -23.74 1.82
C VAL A 14 4.51 -23.89 0.47
N THR A 15 4.40 -22.78 -0.26
CA THR A 15 3.92 -22.78 -1.65
C THR A 15 4.99 -22.11 -2.51
N VAL A 16 5.29 -22.70 -3.67
CA VAL A 16 6.14 -22.08 -4.69
C VAL A 16 5.22 -21.49 -5.75
N VAL A 17 5.31 -20.17 -5.92
CA VAL A 17 4.52 -19.43 -6.91
C VAL A 17 5.49 -18.59 -7.74
N ASP A 18 5.26 -18.54 -9.05
CA ASP A 18 5.96 -17.60 -9.91
C ASP A 18 5.46 -16.17 -9.62
N LEU A 19 6.33 -15.36 -9.02
CA LEU A 19 6.06 -13.96 -8.68
C LEU A 19 6.41 -12.99 -9.82
N SER A 20 6.84 -13.46 -10.99
CA SER A 20 7.19 -12.60 -12.14
C SER A 20 6.04 -11.68 -12.58
N ARG A 21 4.79 -12.04 -12.28
CA ARG A 21 3.62 -11.19 -12.50
C ARG A 21 3.66 -9.87 -11.72
N LEU A 22 4.40 -9.82 -10.60
CA LEU A 22 4.63 -8.60 -9.83
C LEU A 22 5.58 -7.63 -10.54
N ASN A 23 6.37 -8.07 -11.53
CA ASN A 23 7.22 -7.18 -12.31
C ASN A 23 6.39 -6.14 -13.09
N ALA A 24 5.17 -6.50 -13.50
CA ALA A 24 4.24 -5.59 -14.16
C ALA A 24 3.76 -4.45 -13.25
N THR A 25 3.98 -4.55 -11.93
CA THR A 25 3.62 -3.55 -10.91
C THR A 25 4.83 -2.74 -10.46
N GLY A 26 6.00 -2.92 -11.09
CA GLY A 26 7.24 -2.29 -10.69
C GLY A 26 7.92 -2.92 -9.47
N LEU A 27 7.39 -4.04 -8.94
CA LEU A 27 8.01 -4.83 -7.87
C LEU A 27 8.95 -5.89 -8.49
N ALA A 28 9.99 -5.43 -9.20
CA ALA A 28 10.80 -6.28 -10.08
C ALA A 28 11.73 -7.29 -9.36
N ASP A 29 11.79 -7.31 -8.02
CA ASP A 29 12.82 -8.04 -7.27
C ASP A 29 12.27 -8.79 -6.04
N VAL A 30 10.97 -9.14 -6.01
CA VAL A 30 10.41 -9.94 -4.91
C VAL A 30 10.74 -11.42 -5.12
N GLU A 31 11.75 -11.90 -4.42
CA GLU A 31 12.20 -13.30 -4.52
C GLU A 31 11.41 -14.26 -3.62
N VAL A 32 11.05 -13.83 -2.40
CA VAL A 32 10.44 -14.68 -1.37
C VAL A 32 9.41 -13.89 -0.57
N VAL A 33 8.29 -14.55 -0.25
CA VAL A 33 7.31 -14.09 0.74
C VAL A 33 7.31 -15.07 1.92
N ILE A 34 7.58 -14.56 3.12
CA ILE A 34 7.60 -15.37 4.36
C ILE A 34 6.34 -15.08 5.18
N GLY A 35 5.52 -16.10 5.41
CA GLY A 35 4.26 -15.99 6.13
C GLY A 35 4.33 -16.31 7.62
N LEU A 36 3.20 -16.12 8.31
CA LEU A 36 3.02 -16.41 9.73
C LEU A 36 3.33 -17.84 10.18
N PRO A 37 3.17 -18.91 9.37
CA PRO A 37 3.59 -20.24 9.79
C PRO A 37 5.07 -20.33 10.17
N ILE A 38 5.91 -19.43 9.64
CA ILE A 38 7.31 -19.29 10.02
C ILE A 38 7.49 -18.12 10.98
N LEU A 39 6.94 -16.94 10.68
CA LEU A 39 7.19 -15.74 11.49
C LEU A 39 6.57 -15.81 12.88
N GLY A 40 5.46 -16.54 13.06
CA GLY A 40 4.67 -16.52 14.29
C GLY A 40 5.33 -17.18 15.50
N ILE A 41 6.42 -17.93 15.31
CA ILE A 41 7.19 -18.57 16.40
C ILE A 41 8.39 -17.72 16.86
N PHE A 42 8.70 -16.65 16.12
CA PHE A 42 9.80 -15.75 16.43
C PHE A 42 9.24 -14.41 16.91
N GLU A 43 10.03 -13.72 17.72
CA GLU A 43 9.99 -12.26 17.71
C GLU A 43 10.75 -11.80 16.47
N TRP A 44 10.16 -10.92 15.67
CA TRP A 44 10.82 -10.42 14.47
C TRP A 44 10.79 -8.91 14.41
N GLN A 45 11.81 -8.34 13.79
CA GLN A 45 11.95 -6.90 13.66
C GLN A 45 12.29 -6.48 12.23
N VAL A 46 11.60 -5.45 11.76
CA VAL A 46 11.95 -4.64 10.60
C VAL A 46 12.56 -3.33 11.09
N ASP A 47 13.89 -3.24 11.04
CA ASP A 47 14.69 -2.06 11.40
C ASP A 47 15.00 -1.27 10.14
N GLN A 48 14.11 -0.33 9.82
CA GLN A 48 14.16 0.50 8.62
C GLN A 48 15.30 1.51 8.67
N ASP A 49 15.69 1.98 9.85
CA ASP A 49 16.75 2.98 10.00
C ASP A 49 18.13 2.36 9.75
N HIS A 50 18.32 1.07 10.04
CA HIS A 50 19.57 0.36 9.80
C HIS A 50 19.50 -0.65 8.63
N HIS A 51 18.36 -0.72 7.93
CA HIS A 51 18.14 -1.62 6.79
C HIS A 51 18.31 -3.11 7.16
N ARG A 52 17.73 -3.54 8.28
CA ARG A 52 17.86 -4.92 8.78
C ARG A 52 16.51 -5.58 9.02
N PHE A 53 16.48 -6.88 8.77
CA PHE A 53 15.46 -7.78 9.27
C PHE A 53 16.08 -8.74 10.29
N ARG A 54 15.40 -8.98 11.41
CA ARG A 54 15.90 -9.85 12.49
C ARG A 54 14.84 -10.87 12.89
N LEU A 55 15.27 -12.11 13.10
CA LEU A 55 14.49 -13.15 13.79
C LEU A 55 15.17 -13.40 15.15
N LEU A 56 14.39 -13.33 16.21
CA LEU A 56 14.82 -13.39 17.60
C LEU A 56 13.95 -14.40 18.35
N SER A 57 14.45 -14.88 19.50
CA SER A 57 13.59 -15.60 20.45
C SER A 57 12.55 -14.65 21.03
N SER A 58 11.34 -15.15 21.29
CA SER A 58 10.30 -14.36 21.97
C SER A 58 10.81 -13.75 23.27
N GLY A 59 10.45 -12.49 23.53
CA GLY A 59 10.87 -11.71 24.68
C GLY A 59 12.31 -11.17 24.63
N SER A 60 12.97 -11.19 23.47
CA SER A 60 14.32 -10.64 23.30
C SER A 60 14.32 -9.12 23.41
N ILE A 61 13.31 -8.44 22.86
CA ILE A 61 13.10 -6.99 23.03
C ILE A 61 11.88 -6.79 23.93
N PRO A 62 12.02 -6.12 25.09
CA PRO A 62 10.89 -5.81 25.95
C PRO A 62 9.85 -4.91 25.28
N ILE A 63 8.56 -5.27 25.36
CA ILE A 63 7.44 -4.50 24.80
C ILE A 63 6.36 -4.22 25.88
N PRO A 64 6.67 -3.41 26.92
CA PRO A 64 5.77 -3.22 28.07
C PRO A 64 4.43 -2.56 27.71
N ASP A 65 4.43 -1.62 26.75
CA ASP A 65 3.24 -0.89 26.28
C ASP A 65 2.92 -1.16 24.80
N GLY A 66 3.15 -2.40 24.39
CA GLY A 66 2.95 -2.83 23.00
C GLY A 66 1.49 -2.82 22.57
N ILE A 67 1.30 -2.53 21.28
CA ILE A 67 0.03 -2.69 20.60
C ILE A 67 -0.39 -4.16 20.68
N PRO A 68 -1.58 -4.48 21.24
CA PRO A 68 -2.06 -5.86 21.27
C PRO A 68 -2.18 -6.42 19.86
N ILE A 69 -1.61 -7.60 19.65
CA ILE A 69 -1.73 -8.35 18.40
C ILE A 69 -2.13 -9.79 18.71
N ARG A 70 -2.72 -10.44 17.72
CA ARG A 70 -3.16 -11.83 17.82
C ARG A 70 -3.25 -12.45 16.44
N VAL A 71 -3.47 -13.76 16.42
CA VAL A 71 -3.91 -14.42 15.19
C VAL A 71 -5.39 -14.10 14.97
N GLY A 72 -5.73 -13.71 13.75
CA GLY A 72 -7.10 -13.44 13.31
C GLY A 72 -7.96 -14.71 13.21
N PRO A 73 -9.26 -14.55 12.90
CA PRO A 73 -10.16 -15.68 12.73
C PRO A 73 -9.64 -16.69 11.70
N ASN A 74 -10.01 -17.97 11.84
CA ASN A 74 -9.54 -19.07 10.99
C ASN A 74 -8.01 -19.26 10.97
N ASN A 75 -7.31 -18.75 11.99
CA ASN A 75 -5.86 -18.78 12.15
C ASN A 75 -5.09 -18.21 10.94
N SER A 76 -5.63 -17.17 10.29
CA SER A 76 -5.19 -16.78 8.95
C SER A 76 -4.15 -15.67 8.90
N ARG A 77 -4.21 -14.68 9.79
CA ARG A 77 -3.51 -13.38 9.65
C ARG A 77 -3.08 -12.79 11.00
N LEU A 78 -2.09 -11.90 10.95
CA LEU A 78 -1.66 -11.11 12.10
C LEU A 78 -2.59 -9.91 12.18
N VAL A 79 -3.26 -9.75 13.31
CA VAL A 79 -4.28 -8.71 13.44
C VAL A 79 -4.17 -7.94 14.75
N THR A 80 -4.64 -6.70 14.70
CA THR A 80 -4.83 -5.80 15.83
C THR A 80 -6.18 -5.10 15.71
N ASP A 81 -6.43 -4.17 16.62
CA ASP A 81 -7.59 -3.29 16.62
C ASP A 81 -7.13 -1.85 16.38
N VAL A 82 -7.95 -1.07 15.67
CA VAL A 82 -7.66 0.33 15.34
C VAL A 82 -8.89 1.21 15.53
N SER A 83 -8.70 2.53 15.56
CA SER A 83 -9.79 3.50 15.44
C SER A 83 -9.74 4.17 14.07
N ILE A 84 -10.87 4.20 13.36
CA ILE A 84 -11.04 4.89 12.08
C ILE A 84 -12.22 5.84 12.20
N ASN A 85 -12.00 7.13 11.95
CA ASN A 85 -13.00 8.19 12.06
C ASN A 85 -13.77 8.13 13.41
N GLY A 86 -13.08 7.79 14.51
CA GLY A 86 -13.67 7.65 15.84
C GLY A 86 -14.40 6.33 16.13
N HIS A 87 -14.39 5.37 15.21
CA HIS A 87 -15.00 4.04 15.42
C HIS A 87 -13.95 2.96 15.59
N SER A 88 -14.14 2.06 16.57
CA SER A 88 -13.32 0.87 16.73
C SER A 88 -13.53 -0.13 15.57
N VAL A 89 -12.43 -0.60 14.99
CA VAL A 89 -12.38 -1.51 13.84
C VAL A 89 -11.50 -2.72 14.18
N SER A 90 -12.12 -3.90 14.13
CA SER A 90 -11.48 -5.19 14.44
C SER A 90 -12.17 -6.34 13.69
N PRO A 91 -11.44 -7.38 13.22
CA PRO A 91 -9.97 -7.45 13.18
C PRO A 91 -9.38 -6.60 12.04
N THR A 92 -8.23 -5.99 12.30
CA THR A 92 -7.46 -5.22 11.33
C THR A 92 -6.13 -5.94 11.06
N MET A 93 -5.92 -6.33 9.80
CA MET A 93 -4.70 -7.02 9.36
C MET A 93 -3.49 -6.10 9.39
N ILE A 94 -2.36 -6.61 9.88
CA ILE A 94 -1.03 -6.02 9.66
C ILE A 94 -0.38 -6.77 8.50
N ASP A 95 -0.12 -6.07 7.39
CA ASP A 95 0.38 -6.68 6.16
C ASP A 95 1.60 -5.94 5.61
N THR A 96 2.79 -6.44 5.92
CA THR A 96 4.05 -5.91 5.38
C THR A 96 4.25 -6.20 3.89
N GLY A 97 3.40 -7.04 3.29
CA GLY A 97 3.38 -7.34 1.85
C GLY A 97 2.49 -6.40 1.04
N SER A 98 1.76 -5.49 1.68
CA SER A 98 0.94 -4.47 1.02
C SER A 98 1.65 -3.12 1.02
N ASP A 99 1.65 -2.40 -0.09
CA ASP A 99 2.14 -1.01 -0.20
C ASP A 99 1.07 0.03 0.20
N SER A 100 -0.17 -0.42 0.42
CA SER A 100 -1.27 0.44 0.86
C SER A 100 -1.01 1.08 2.22
N GLU A 101 -1.69 2.20 2.49
CA GLU A 101 -1.71 2.79 3.83
C GLU A 101 -2.72 2.06 4.71
N VAL A 102 -4.00 2.30 4.42
CA VAL A 102 -5.12 1.59 5.03
C VAL A 102 -6.01 1.08 3.90
N SER A 103 -6.59 -0.10 4.07
CA SER A 103 -7.69 -0.58 3.26
C SER A 103 -8.82 -1.01 4.19
N ILE A 104 -10.06 -0.60 3.93
CA ILE A 104 -11.22 -0.87 4.79
C ILE A 104 -12.31 -1.63 4.04
N SER A 105 -13.05 -2.51 4.72
CA SER A 105 -14.17 -3.20 4.10
C SER A 105 -15.31 -2.24 3.80
N LEU A 106 -16.20 -2.61 2.87
CA LEU A 106 -17.40 -1.82 2.57
C LEU A 106 -18.22 -1.51 3.83
N ALA A 107 -18.42 -2.49 4.69
CA ALA A 107 -19.14 -2.32 5.96
C ALA A 107 -18.44 -1.31 6.90
N VAL A 108 -17.11 -1.27 6.92
CA VAL A 108 -16.37 -0.27 7.70
C VAL A 108 -16.51 1.11 7.06
N ALA A 109 -16.43 1.22 5.74
CA ALA A 109 -16.60 2.48 5.03
C ALA A 109 -17.98 3.10 5.33
N GLU A 110 -19.05 2.30 5.28
CA GLU A 110 -20.41 2.74 5.60
C GLU A 110 -20.53 3.19 7.07
N ARG A 111 -20.07 2.36 8.00
CA ARG A 111 -20.15 2.63 9.45
C ARG A 111 -19.38 3.88 9.86
N THR A 112 -18.22 4.11 9.25
CA THR A 112 -17.34 5.27 9.51
C THR A 112 -17.68 6.50 8.67
N ARG A 113 -18.74 6.41 7.84
CA ARG A 113 -19.16 7.44 6.89
C ARG A 113 -18.01 7.92 6.02
N PHE A 114 -17.11 7.01 5.65
CA PHE A 114 -15.97 7.30 4.81
C PHE A 114 -16.43 7.77 3.43
N LYS A 115 -15.84 8.85 2.93
CA LYS A 115 -16.20 9.46 1.65
C LYS A 115 -15.00 9.44 0.70
N PRO A 116 -14.93 8.46 -0.20
CA PRO A 116 -13.89 8.44 -1.23
C PRO A 116 -13.90 9.73 -2.07
N GLN A 117 -12.71 10.28 -2.33
CA GLN A 117 -12.48 11.49 -3.14
C GLN A 117 -12.10 11.15 -4.59
N THR A 118 -11.66 9.91 -4.83
CA THR A 118 -11.26 9.39 -6.14
C THR A 118 -11.29 7.86 -6.11
N ASP A 119 -10.61 7.22 -7.04
CA ASP A 119 -10.29 5.80 -7.07
C ASP A 119 -8.82 5.58 -7.44
N ILE A 120 -8.34 4.37 -7.25
CA ILE A 120 -6.97 3.96 -7.57
C ILE A 120 -6.98 2.53 -8.10
N ALA A 121 -6.19 2.26 -9.13
CA ALA A 121 -5.87 0.91 -9.55
C ALA A 121 -4.75 0.34 -8.67
N SER A 122 -5.02 -0.79 -8.05
CA SER A 122 -4.08 -1.60 -7.26
C SER A 122 -3.78 -2.89 -8.01
N VAL A 123 -2.54 -3.39 -7.93
CA VAL A 123 -2.15 -4.66 -8.54
C VAL A 123 -1.48 -5.55 -7.51
N GLY A 124 -1.75 -6.86 -7.56
CA GLY A 124 -1.10 -7.85 -6.71
C GLY A 124 -1.33 -9.26 -7.23
N ALA A 125 -1.16 -10.27 -6.37
CA ALA A 125 -1.21 -11.67 -6.76
C ALA A 125 -2.53 -12.09 -7.44
N GLY A 126 -3.65 -11.46 -7.06
CA GLY A 126 -4.97 -11.71 -7.65
C GLY A 126 -5.26 -10.97 -8.97
N GLY A 127 -4.32 -10.19 -9.51
CA GLY A 127 -4.51 -9.34 -10.70
C GLY A 127 -4.62 -7.85 -10.37
N MET A 128 -5.40 -7.11 -11.15
CA MET A 128 -5.65 -5.67 -10.93
C MET A 128 -7.06 -5.45 -10.41
N VAL A 129 -7.22 -4.53 -9.47
CA VAL A 129 -8.52 -4.06 -8.96
C VAL A 129 -8.53 -2.54 -8.88
N VAL A 130 -9.64 -1.92 -9.24
CA VAL A 130 -9.88 -0.49 -9.00
C VAL A 130 -10.68 -0.33 -7.73
N GLN A 131 -10.17 0.50 -6.81
CA GLN A 131 -10.75 0.69 -5.48
C GLN A 131 -11.04 2.17 -5.23
N PRO A 132 -12.17 2.51 -4.58
CA PRO A 132 -12.40 3.86 -4.10
C PRO A 132 -11.28 4.29 -3.14
N LEU A 133 -10.80 5.53 -3.24
CA LEU A 133 -9.71 6.08 -2.44
C LEU A 133 -10.14 7.42 -1.83
N GLY A 134 -9.75 7.66 -0.58
CA GLY A 134 -9.96 8.93 0.08
C GLY A 134 -9.18 9.05 1.38
N ARG A 135 -9.18 10.26 1.93
CA ARG A 135 -8.47 10.60 3.16
C ARG A 135 -9.28 10.22 4.40
N LEU A 136 -8.62 9.66 5.40
CA LEU A 136 -9.19 9.45 6.73
C LEU A 136 -9.18 10.76 7.53
N THR A 137 -10.24 11.03 8.27
CA THR A 137 -10.30 12.21 9.16
C THR A 137 -9.60 11.93 10.48
N ASP A 138 -9.66 10.67 10.93
CA ASP A 138 -9.01 10.18 12.13
C ASP A 138 -8.55 8.75 11.91
N PHE A 139 -7.28 8.46 12.21
CA PHE A 139 -6.76 7.10 12.20
C PHE A 139 -5.79 6.91 13.36
N THR A 140 -6.07 5.91 14.20
CA THR A 140 -5.26 5.58 15.37
C THR A 140 -4.93 4.10 15.39
N LEU A 141 -3.64 3.79 15.54
CA LEU A 141 -3.09 2.45 15.69
C LEU A 141 -2.36 2.36 17.04
N GLY A 142 -2.96 1.66 18.01
CA GLY A 142 -2.48 1.70 19.39
C GLY A 142 -2.53 3.11 19.98
N ALA A 143 -1.40 3.62 20.48
CA ALA A 143 -1.28 5.00 20.96
C ALA A 143 -0.93 6.01 19.84
N TYR A 144 -0.70 5.54 18.60
CA TYR A 144 -0.20 6.38 17.51
C TYR A 144 -1.34 6.93 16.67
N ARG A 145 -1.48 8.26 16.66
CA ARG A 145 -2.29 8.97 15.68
C ARG A 145 -1.50 9.06 14.37
N VAL A 146 -1.99 8.40 13.33
CA VAL A 146 -1.38 8.45 12.01
C VAL A 146 -1.98 9.62 11.25
N LEU A 147 -1.17 10.65 11.00
CA LEU A 147 -1.59 11.85 10.29
C LEU A 147 -1.64 11.60 8.78
N ASP A 148 -2.54 12.31 8.10
CA ASP A 148 -2.63 12.35 6.63
C ASP A 148 -2.79 10.97 5.95
N ALA A 149 -3.40 10.00 6.65
CA ALA A 149 -3.62 8.65 6.14
C ALA A 149 -4.77 8.59 5.12
N TYR A 150 -4.59 7.75 4.10
CA TYR A 150 -5.60 7.43 3.10
C TYR A 150 -6.07 5.99 3.23
N ALA A 151 -7.35 5.78 2.94
CA ALA A 151 -7.94 4.46 2.89
C ALA A 151 -8.45 4.16 1.48
N THR A 152 -8.20 2.92 1.03
CA THR A 152 -8.98 2.32 -0.05
C THR A 152 -10.18 1.58 0.52
N VAL A 153 -11.25 1.45 -0.27
CA VAL A 153 -12.35 0.52 0.06
C VAL A 153 -12.10 -0.81 -0.65
N GLU A 154 -12.09 -1.88 0.12
CA GLU A 154 -11.95 -3.25 -0.35
C GLU A 154 -13.03 -3.58 -1.38
N HIS A 155 -12.63 -4.29 -2.43
CA HIS A 155 -13.51 -4.68 -3.51
C HIS A 155 -13.14 -6.08 -4.01
N ALA A 156 -14.13 -6.85 -4.45
CA ALA A 156 -13.96 -8.17 -5.05
C ALA A 156 -13.20 -9.22 -4.19
N ASN A 157 -13.27 -9.14 -2.87
CA ASN A 157 -12.56 -10.04 -1.95
C ASN A 157 -11.04 -10.03 -2.17
N TRP A 158 -10.49 -8.85 -2.46
CA TRP A 158 -9.09 -8.66 -2.86
C TRP A 158 -8.10 -9.17 -1.79
N TRP A 159 -8.45 -9.06 -0.51
CA TRP A 159 -7.61 -9.55 0.58
C TRP A 159 -7.60 -11.08 0.72
N GLY A 160 -8.54 -11.79 0.09
CA GLY A 160 -8.74 -13.21 0.29
C GLY A 160 -9.18 -13.59 1.72
N ALA A 161 -9.68 -12.62 2.51
CA ALA A 161 -10.00 -12.76 3.92
C ALA A 161 -11.25 -11.95 4.28
N LYS A 162 -12.44 -12.52 4.02
CA LYS A 162 -13.75 -11.85 4.21
C LYS A 162 -14.01 -11.43 5.66
N GLU A 163 -13.38 -12.11 6.61
CA GLU A 163 -13.47 -11.85 8.04
C GLU A 163 -12.74 -10.56 8.48
N MET A 164 -11.88 -10.01 7.63
CA MET A 164 -11.11 -8.81 7.95
C MET A 164 -11.95 -7.56 7.77
N ARG A 165 -11.71 -6.57 8.63
CA ARG A 165 -12.43 -5.28 8.60
C ARG A 165 -11.56 -4.18 8.02
N ALA A 166 -10.26 -4.27 8.23
CA ALA A 166 -9.28 -3.38 7.63
C ALA A 166 -7.95 -4.10 7.45
N LEU A 167 -7.05 -3.45 6.71
CA LEU A 167 -5.65 -3.82 6.50
C LEU A 167 -4.80 -2.57 6.66
N ILE A 168 -3.67 -2.69 7.33
CA ILE A 168 -2.63 -1.68 7.44
C ILE A 168 -1.39 -2.20 6.71
N GLY A 169 -0.96 -1.47 5.69
CA GLY A 169 0.19 -1.84 4.87
C GLY A 169 1.43 -1.01 5.17
N MET A 170 2.45 -1.20 4.34
CA MET A 170 3.72 -0.50 4.38
C MET A 170 3.60 1.01 4.17
N GLY A 171 2.52 1.52 3.57
CA GLY A 171 2.27 2.95 3.50
C GLY A 171 2.23 3.63 4.87
N VAL A 172 1.75 2.91 5.90
CA VAL A 172 1.78 3.33 7.30
C VAL A 172 3.02 2.78 8.02
N LEU A 173 3.27 1.47 7.91
CA LEU A 173 4.28 0.77 8.73
C LEU A 173 5.70 1.27 8.49
N ARG A 174 6.04 1.75 7.28
CA ARG A 174 7.39 2.26 6.96
C ARG A 174 7.80 3.53 7.71
N ASN A 175 6.86 4.18 8.42
CA ASN A 175 7.15 5.32 9.29
C ASN A 175 7.76 4.87 10.64
N TYR A 176 7.83 3.56 10.87
CA TYR A 176 8.27 2.97 12.13
C TYR A 176 9.31 1.86 11.89
N ASN A 177 10.19 1.68 12.87
CA ASN A 177 10.83 0.39 13.11
C ASN A 177 9.80 -0.50 13.82
N VAL A 178 9.55 -1.69 13.28
CA VAL A 178 8.46 -2.56 13.72
C VAL A 178 9.05 -3.79 14.39
N THR A 179 8.71 -4.03 15.66
CA THR A 179 8.98 -5.30 16.35
C THR A 179 7.66 -6.02 16.61
N VAL A 180 7.57 -7.30 16.28
CA VAL A 180 6.39 -8.13 16.52
C VAL A 180 6.81 -9.37 17.30
N ASP A 181 6.15 -9.58 18.43
CA ASP A 181 6.20 -10.84 19.18
C ASP A 181 4.77 -11.37 19.32
N LEU A 182 4.42 -12.32 18.45
CA LEU A 182 3.09 -12.94 18.45
C LEU A 182 2.89 -13.87 19.66
N THR A 183 3.96 -14.43 20.21
CA THR A 183 3.90 -15.31 21.39
C THR A 183 3.61 -14.48 22.64
N ALA A 184 4.20 -13.29 22.75
CA ALA A 184 3.86 -12.30 23.76
C ALA A 184 2.56 -11.52 23.45
N GLY A 185 2.03 -11.61 22.23
CA GLY A 185 0.83 -10.91 21.79
C GLY A 185 1.01 -9.40 21.66
N ARG A 186 2.23 -8.92 21.37
CA ARG A 186 2.58 -7.50 21.35
C ARG A 186 3.35 -7.09 20.11
N MET A 187 3.04 -5.90 19.60
CA MET A 187 3.81 -5.20 18.58
C MET A 187 4.32 -3.86 19.12
N LEU A 188 5.58 -3.54 18.85
CA LEU A 188 6.16 -2.23 19.06
C LEU A 188 6.28 -1.51 17.72
N LEU A 189 5.83 -0.25 17.69
CA LEU A 189 6.11 0.68 16.61
C LEU A 189 7.00 1.77 17.20
N GLN A 190 8.21 1.93 16.69
CA GLN A 190 9.12 3.01 17.10
C GLN A 190 9.24 4.00 15.93
N PRO A 191 8.84 5.27 16.08
CA PRO A 191 9.00 6.25 15.01
C PRO A 191 10.45 6.30 14.52
N ARG A 192 10.62 6.41 13.20
CA ARG A 192 11.94 6.48 12.58
C ARG A 192 12.68 7.77 12.93
N VAL A 193 14.02 7.69 12.94
CA VAL A 193 14.90 8.85 13.16
C VAL A 193 15.92 8.96 12.02
N PRO A 194 15.84 10.01 11.17
CA PRO A 194 14.82 11.05 11.15
C PRO A 194 13.46 10.53 10.66
N PRO A 195 12.35 11.25 10.94
CA PRO A 195 11.04 10.90 10.40
C PRO A 195 11.05 10.83 8.88
N LEU A 196 10.32 9.88 8.32
CA LEU A 196 10.19 9.75 6.88
C LEU A 196 9.45 10.96 6.30
N LYS A 197 9.90 11.44 5.13
CA LYS A 197 9.15 12.46 4.39
C LYS A 197 7.81 11.88 3.95
N PRO A 198 6.70 12.65 4.02
CA PRO A 198 5.41 12.22 3.48
C PRO A 198 5.55 11.77 2.03
N ALA A 199 4.81 10.73 1.65
CA ALA A 199 4.78 10.29 0.27
C ALA A 199 4.18 11.39 -0.62
N TYR A 200 4.74 11.58 -1.82
CA TYR A 200 4.08 12.40 -2.81
C TYR A 200 2.73 11.80 -3.20
N ARG A 201 1.73 12.68 -3.34
CA ARG A 201 0.41 12.32 -3.83
C ARG A 201 0.30 12.70 -5.29
N SER A 202 -0.42 11.90 -6.07
CA SER A 202 -0.63 12.21 -7.47
C SER A 202 -1.34 13.56 -7.59
N THR A 203 -0.85 14.42 -8.47
CA THR A 203 -1.53 15.68 -8.80
C THR A 203 -2.10 15.66 -10.22
N SER A 204 -1.83 14.60 -11.00
CA SER A 204 -2.38 14.38 -12.35
C SER A 204 -3.54 13.39 -12.36
N GLY A 205 -3.47 12.34 -11.54
CA GLY A 205 -4.37 11.18 -11.57
C GLY A 205 -4.12 10.20 -12.71
N ILE A 206 -2.95 10.24 -13.34
CA ILE A 206 -2.52 9.23 -14.34
C ILE A 206 -1.81 8.10 -13.60
N GLN A 207 -2.28 6.87 -13.78
CA GLN A 207 -1.54 5.65 -13.42
C GLN A 207 -1.17 4.92 -14.70
N GLY A 208 0.09 4.52 -14.82
CA GLY A 208 0.61 3.92 -16.04
C GLY A 208 2.07 3.51 -15.89
N TYR A 209 2.63 2.99 -16.96
CA TYR A 209 4.02 2.55 -17.01
C TYR A 209 4.73 3.18 -18.19
N THR A 210 5.99 3.54 -17.97
CA THR A 210 6.84 4.06 -19.04
C THR A 210 7.56 2.90 -19.72
N ARG A 211 7.47 2.80 -21.05
CA ARG A 211 8.20 1.82 -21.85
C ARG A 211 8.56 2.43 -23.21
N ASN A 212 9.81 2.24 -23.65
CA ASN A 212 10.28 2.67 -24.97
C ASN A 212 9.99 4.16 -25.28
N GLY A 213 10.19 5.05 -24.29
CA GLY A 213 9.97 6.50 -24.45
C GLY A 213 8.49 6.93 -24.51
N ARG A 214 7.56 6.07 -24.07
CA ARG A 214 6.13 6.33 -24.02
C ARG A 214 5.57 6.03 -22.63
N LEU A 215 4.52 6.75 -22.24
CA LEU A 215 3.72 6.41 -21.05
C LEU A 215 2.40 5.80 -21.51
N SER A 216 2.23 4.51 -21.23
CA SER A 216 0.98 3.79 -21.42
C SER A 216 0.07 4.03 -20.22
N VAL A 217 -1.08 4.65 -20.44
CA VAL A 217 -2.05 4.92 -19.38
C VAL A 217 -2.80 3.63 -19.02
N ALA A 218 -2.59 3.13 -17.80
CA ALA A 218 -3.26 1.93 -17.29
C ALA A 218 -4.58 2.26 -16.59
N HIS A 219 -4.62 3.36 -15.82
CA HIS A 219 -5.82 3.84 -15.15
C HIS A 219 -5.82 5.37 -15.08
N VAL A 220 -7.02 5.96 -15.16
CA VAL A 220 -7.24 7.39 -14.96
C VAL A 220 -8.12 7.55 -13.73
N MET A 221 -7.54 8.08 -12.66
CA MET A 221 -8.22 8.23 -11.38
C MET A 221 -9.46 9.14 -11.54
N SER A 222 -10.61 8.74 -10.99
CA SER A 222 -11.83 9.56 -11.12
C SER A 222 -11.68 10.92 -10.44
N ARG A 223 -12.36 11.95 -10.96
CA ARG A 223 -12.29 13.33 -10.43
C ARG A 223 -10.87 13.91 -10.41
N SER A 224 -9.94 13.39 -11.22
CA SER A 224 -8.57 13.91 -11.37
C SER A 224 -8.43 14.92 -12.51
N PRO A 225 -7.28 15.62 -12.61
CA PRO A 225 -6.92 16.41 -13.80
C PRO A 225 -6.88 15.62 -15.10
N ALA A 226 -6.40 14.38 -15.06
CA ALA A 226 -6.37 13.50 -16.22
C ALA A 226 -7.79 13.18 -16.72
N ALA A 227 -8.71 12.89 -15.80
CA ALA A 227 -10.12 12.71 -16.12
C ALA A 227 -10.74 13.98 -16.73
N ALA A 228 -10.43 15.16 -16.17
CA ALA A 228 -10.89 16.44 -16.70
C ALA A 228 -10.33 16.73 -18.11
N ALA A 229 -9.11 16.29 -18.40
CA ALA A 229 -8.50 16.35 -19.72
C ALA A 229 -8.97 15.23 -20.67
N LYS A 230 -9.93 14.40 -20.24
CA LYS A 230 -10.52 13.30 -21.02
C LYS A 230 -9.52 12.24 -21.47
N LEU A 231 -8.44 12.05 -20.71
CA LEU A 231 -7.57 10.89 -20.88
C LEU A 231 -8.32 9.60 -20.51
N LYS A 232 -7.91 8.49 -21.10
CA LYS A 232 -8.51 7.17 -20.89
C LYS A 232 -7.43 6.09 -20.72
N PRO A 233 -7.75 4.99 -20.03
CA PRO A 233 -6.95 3.77 -20.13
C PRO A 233 -6.71 3.38 -21.59
N GLY A 234 -5.47 3.03 -21.92
CA GLY A 234 -5.02 2.71 -23.28
C GLY A 234 -4.48 3.90 -24.07
N ASP A 235 -4.63 5.15 -23.58
CA ASP A 235 -3.95 6.29 -24.19
C ASP A 235 -2.42 6.12 -24.06
N GLU A 236 -1.72 6.44 -25.14
CA GLU A 236 -0.25 6.41 -25.21
C GLU A 236 0.27 7.84 -25.30
N ILE A 237 1.02 8.29 -24.29
CA ILE A 237 1.62 9.63 -24.27
C ILE A 237 3.06 9.53 -24.76
N CYS A 238 3.37 10.25 -25.84
CA CYS A 238 4.69 10.23 -26.49
C CYS A 238 5.58 11.42 -26.08
N SER A 239 4.99 12.54 -25.67
CA SER A 239 5.76 13.66 -25.12
C SER A 239 4.96 14.49 -24.10
N ILE A 240 5.70 15.13 -23.19
CA ILE A 240 5.17 16.06 -22.20
C ILE A 240 5.94 17.38 -22.34
N ASN A 241 5.25 18.48 -22.62
CA ASN A 241 5.84 19.79 -22.94
C ASN A 241 6.96 19.69 -24.00
N HIS A 242 6.68 18.96 -25.09
CA HIS A 242 7.61 18.71 -26.20
C HIS A 242 8.87 17.90 -25.83
N LYS A 243 8.96 17.36 -24.60
CA LYS A 243 10.04 16.44 -24.19
C LYS A 243 9.57 15.01 -24.31
N ALA A 244 10.45 14.13 -24.80
CA ALA A 244 10.19 12.69 -24.83
C ALA A 244 9.91 12.17 -23.41
N VAL A 245 8.99 11.21 -23.29
CA VAL A 245 8.62 10.65 -21.99
C VAL A 245 9.76 9.80 -21.42
N SER A 246 10.08 10.03 -20.15
CA SER A 246 10.91 9.16 -19.32
C SER A 246 10.26 8.95 -17.96
N LYS A 247 10.69 7.93 -17.21
CA LYS A 247 10.18 7.66 -15.86
C LYS A 247 10.38 8.87 -14.95
N ASP A 248 11.58 9.43 -14.94
CA ASP A 248 11.93 10.59 -14.10
C ASP A 248 11.10 11.82 -14.46
N LEU A 249 10.88 12.07 -15.76
CA LEU A 249 10.05 13.18 -16.22
C LEU A 249 8.61 13.04 -15.72
N VAL A 250 8.05 11.83 -15.80
CA VAL A 250 6.69 11.53 -15.33
C VAL A 250 6.58 11.75 -13.82
N GLU A 251 7.56 11.27 -13.05
CA GLU A 251 7.58 11.46 -11.59
C GLU A 251 7.67 12.95 -11.22
N ASP A 252 8.59 13.68 -11.83
CA ASP A 252 8.76 15.11 -11.58
C ASP A 252 7.52 15.92 -11.97
N TYR A 253 6.90 15.60 -13.11
CA TYR A 253 5.81 16.43 -13.64
C TYR A 253 4.45 16.04 -13.08
N PHE A 254 4.22 14.80 -12.65
CA PHE A 254 2.90 14.36 -12.18
C PHE A 254 2.82 14.15 -10.66
N ALA A 255 3.94 13.90 -9.99
CA ALA A 255 3.98 13.72 -8.53
C ALA A 255 4.64 14.91 -7.80
N HIS A 256 5.74 15.46 -8.34
CA HIS A 256 6.51 16.50 -7.64
C HIS A 256 6.14 17.95 -8.00
N ALA A 257 5.60 18.18 -9.21
CA ALA A 257 5.23 19.51 -9.64
C ALA A 257 4.09 20.11 -8.80
N ALA A 258 4.16 21.43 -8.60
CA ALA A 258 3.18 22.14 -7.80
C ALA A 258 1.76 22.09 -8.41
N PRO A 259 0.69 22.02 -7.59
CA PRO A 259 -0.67 22.30 -8.03
C PRO A 259 -0.76 23.63 -8.82
N GLY A 260 -1.55 23.64 -9.89
CA GLY A 260 -1.70 24.76 -10.82
C GLY A 260 -0.76 24.69 -12.03
N THR A 261 0.31 23.90 -11.96
CA THR A 261 1.20 23.67 -13.11
C THR A 261 0.44 23.03 -14.27
N LYS A 262 0.68 23.53 -15.48
CA LYS A 262 0.09 23.01 -16.72
C LYS A 262 1.11 22.19 -17.49
N HIS A 263 0.66 21.07 -18.04
CA HIS A 263 1.46 20.25 -18.94
C HIS A 263 0.68 19.94 -20.21
N LEU A 264 1.33 20.17 -21.35
CA LEU A 264 0.86 19.74 -22.66
C LEU A 264 1.31 18.30 -22.88
N LEU A 265 0.35 17.39 -23.00
CA LEU A 265 0.56 16.00 -23.33
C LEU A 265 0.30 15.82 -24.81
N THR A 266 1.27 15.31 -25.55
CA THR A 266 1.08 14.87 -26.93
C THR A 266 0.95 13.36 -26.94
N LEU A 267 -0.21 12.87 -27.35
CA LEU A 267 -0.48 11.45 -27.52
C LEU A 267 0.20 10.93 -28.79
N CYS A 268 0.46 9.64 -28.83
CA CYS A 268 1.13 9.00 -29.95
C CYS A 268 0.27 8.95 -31.23
N ASP A 269 -1.03 9.22 -31.13
CA ASP A 269 -1.94 9.41 -32.28
C ASP A 269 -1.86 10.83 -32.88
N GLY A 270 -0.99 11.70 -32.34
CA GLY A 270 -0.80 13.08 -32.75
C GLY A 270 -1.74 14.07 -32.08
N THR A 271 -2.75 13.60 -31.33
CA THR A 271 -3.63 14.50 -30.58
C THR A 271 -2.91 15.06 -29.35
N SER A 272 -3.35 16.24 -28.90
CA SER A 272 -2.79 16.87 -27.70
C SER A 272 -3.86 17.13 -26.65
N ARG A 273 -3.47 17.08 -25.38
CA ARG A 273 -4.30 17.38 -24.21
C ARG A 273 -3.50 18.21 -23.23
N THR A 274 -4.10 19.26 -22.67
CA THR A 274 -3.48 19.99 -21.56
C THR A 274 -4.07 19.50 -20.26
N ILE A 275 -3.21 19.10 -19.31
CA ILE A 275 -3.61 18.84 -17.92
C ILE A 275 -3.19 20.04 -17.07
N THR A 276 -4.02 20.39 -16.08
CA THR A 276 -3.66 21.35 -15.02
C THR A 276 -3.64 20.59 -13.70
N LEU A 277 -2.47 20.44 -13.12
CA LEU A 277 -2.27 19.67 -11.90
C LEU A 277 -3.05 20.29 -10.74
N ARG A 278 -3.56 19.45 -9.85
CA ARG A 278 -4.13 19.90 -8.57
C ARG A 278 -4.17 18.75 -7.59
N ARG A 279 -4.31 19.08 -6.30
CA ARG A 279 -4.75 18.10 -5.31
C ARG A 279 -6.20 17.74 -5.58
N PHE A 280 -6.51 16.47 -5.61
CA PHE A 280 -7.86 15.96 -5.87
C PHE A 280 -8.31 14.89 -4.87
N TYR A 281 -7.40 14.46 -4.00
CA TYR A 281 -7.64 13.63 -2.83
C TYR A 281 -6.66 14.06 -1.74
#